data_AF-A0A328TNL7-F1
#
_entry.id   AF-A0A328TNL7-F1
#
_cell.length_a   1.000
_cell.length_b   1.000
_cell.length_c   1.000
_cell.angle_alpha   90.00
_cell.angle_beta   90.00
_cell.angle_gamma   90.00
#
_symmetry.space_group_name_H-M   'P 1'
#
loop_
_entity.id
_entity.type
_entity.pdbx_description
1 polymer ?
#
loop_
_entity_poly.entity_id
_entity_poly.type
_entity_poly.pdbx_seq_one_letter_code
_entity_poly.pdbx_strand_id
1 'polypeptide(L)'
;MRLTLFSASVRQSLGRMFLAALLGLSLASCSQTAPPTMIKGLPSHLSEPESKIVDFQQVNCEHIWSYVDVTAVNNPLYWLRAVDCAVCLSPADARAQAKCWPGDSWHAAFKQAVLLSNGNITPLERHDYLQRLDSYSYDDPSAIRPLLMLWREGQGSLLHLS
;
A
#
# COMPACT_ATOMS: atom_id res chain seq x y z
N MET A 1 -60.56 33.26 -11.54
CA MET A 1 -59.45 33.40 -10.56
C MET A 1 -58.67 32.10 -10.51
N ARG A 2 -57.45 32.08 -11.07
CA ARG A 2 -56.50 30.95 -10.99
C ARG A 2 -55.40 31.33 -9.99
N LEU A 3 -55.23 30.54 -8.93
CA LEU A 3 -54.12 30.61 -7.98
C LEU A 3 -53.57 29.21 -7.78
N THR A 4 -52.79 28.70 -8.74
CA THR A 4 -52.09 27.42 -8.60
C THR A 4 -50.61 27.47 -9.02
N LEU A 5 -50.07 28.65 -9.35
CA LEU A 5 -48.67 28.79 -9.80
C LEU A 5 -47.65 29.05 -8.67
N PHE A 6 -48.09 29.32 -7.44
CA PHE A 6 -47.17 29.65 -6.33
C PHE A 6 -46.66 28.43 -5.54
N SER A 7 -47.28 27.26 -5.65
CA SER A 7 -46.94 26.09 -4.81
C SER A 7 -45.72 25.29 -5.29
N ALA A 8 -45.45 25.27 -6.60
CA ALA A 8 -44.36 24.48 -7.18
C ALA A 8 -42.98 25.09 -6.93
N SER A 9 -42.85 26.42 -7.08
CA SER A 9 -41.57 27.14 -6.92
C SER A 9 -41.07 27.15 -5.48
N VAL A 10 -41.97 27.22 -4.50
CA VAL A 10 -41.62 27.16 -3.06
C VAL A 10 -41.11 25.77 -2.68
N ARG A 11 -41.71 24.71 -3.23
CA ARG A 11 -41.31 23.31 -2.98
C ARG A 11 -39.93 22.97 -3.55
N GLN A 12 -39.56 23.55 -4.70
CA GLN A 12 -38.24 23.39 -5.30
C GLN A 12 -37.13 24.17 -4.57
N SER A 13 -37.44 25.37 -4.06
CA SER A 13 -36.49 26.19 -3.29
C SER A 13 -36.15 25.54 -1.93
N LEU A 14 -37.16 25.05 -1.19
CA LEU A 14 -36.94 24.35 0.08
C LEU A 14 -36.10 23.07 -0.09
N GLY A 15 -36.33 22.29 -1.14
CA GLY A 15 -35.58 21.07 -1.40
C GLY A 15 -34.09 21.31 -1.69
N ARG A 16 -33.77 22.40 -2.41
CA ARG A 16 -32.38 22.79 -2.70
C ARG A 16 -31.65 23.30 -1.45
N MET A 17 -32.33 24.07 -0.60
CA MET A 17 -31.77 24.54 0.67
C MET A 17 -31.52 23.39 1.66
N PHE A 18 -32.41 22.39 1.70
CA PHE A 18 -32.24 21.21 2.56
C PHE A 18 -31.07 20.32 2.10
N LEU A 19 -30.91 20.12 0.79
CA LEU A 19 -29.77 19.41 0.21
C LEU A 19 -28.44 20.14 0.49
N ALA A 20 -28.41 21.47 0.34
CA ALA A 20 -27.22 22.26 0.65
C ALA A 20 -26.84 22.21 2.14
N ALA A 21 -27.82 22.23 3.04
CA ALA A 21 -27.59 22.07 4.48
C ALA A 21 -27.04 20.67 4.82
N LEU A 22 -27.61 19.60 4.24
CA LEU A 22 -27.12 18.23 4.42
C LEU A 22 -25.67 18.03 3.93
N LEU A 23 -25.30 18.66 2.81
CA LEU A 23 -23.93 18.64 2.27
C LEU A 23 -22.94 19.45 3.12
N GLY A 24 -23.38 20.49 3.84
CA GLY A 24 -22.53 21.23 4.78
C GLY A 24 -22.26 20.49 6.08
N LEU A 25 -23.25 19.71 6.57
CA LEU A 25 -23.14 18.93 7.80
C LEU A 25 -22.21 17.72 7.67
N SER A 26 -21.90 17.24 6.46
CA SER A 26 -20.99 16.11 6.23
C SER A 26 -19.49 16.48 6.26
N LEU A 27 -19.14 17.76 6.37
CA LEU A 27 -17.74 18.21 6.49
C LEU A 27 -17.25 18.33 7.94
N ALA A 28 -18.10 18.06 8.93
CA ALA A 28 -17.75 18.11 10.35
C ALA A 28 -17.47 16.72 10.95
N SER A 29 -16.51 15.98 10.39
CA SER A 29 -15.83 14.93 11.19
C SER A 29 -14.51 14.49 10.57
N CYS A 30 -13.40 15.05 11.07
CA CYS A 30 -12.16 14.31 11.32
C CYS A 30 -11.19 15.21 12.10
N SER A 31 -11.35 15.27 13.42
CA SER A 31 -10.21 15.52 14.28
C SER A 31 -10.21 14.45 15.36
N GLN A 32 -9.27 13.51 15.25
CA GLN A 32 -8.98 12.56 16.32
C GLN A 32 -8.36 13.38 17.46
N THR A 33 -9.15 13.71 18.47
CA THR A 33 -8.58 14.21 19.73
C THR A 33 -8.03 13.01 20.47
N ALA A 34 -6.72 12.80 20.38
CA ALA A 34 -6.04 11.81 21.21
C ALA A 34 -6.21 12.20 22.69
N PRO A 35 -6.67 11.31 23.58
CA PRO A 35 -6.69 11.61 25.00
C PRO A 35 -5.25 11.73 25.52
N PRO A 36 -4.92 12.72 26.38
CA PRO A 36 -3.65 12.71 27.09
C PRO A 36 -3.63 11.51 28.03
N THR A 37 -2.85 10.49 27.69
CA THR A 37 -2.64 9.34 28.56
C THR A 37 -1.71 9.76 29.71
N MET A 38 -2.27 10.32 30.77
CA MET A 38 -1.51 10.53 32.01
C MET A 38 -1.57 9.24 32.84
N ILE A 39 -0.58 8.36 32.68
CA ILE A 39 -0.32 7.30 33.66
C ILE A 39 0.72 7.81 34.64
N LYS A 40 0.25 8.26 35.80
CA LYS A 40 1.10 8.62 36.93
C LYS A 40 1.35 7.38 37.78
N GLY A 41 2.61 6.93 37.83
CA GLY A 41 3.11 5.97 38.81
C GLY A 41 3.18 4.53 38.31
N LEU A 42 4.29 4.16 37.67
CA LEU A 42 4.76 2.79 37.61
C LEU A 42 6.30 2.80 37.81
N PRO A 43 6.87 1.90 38.62
CA PRO A 43 8.30 1.89 38.94
C PRO A 43 9.14 1.79 37.67
N SER A 44 10.16 2.64 37.61
CA SER A 44 11.13 2.84 36.54
C SER A 44 12.11 1.68 36.43
N HIS A 45 11.64 0.51 36.04
CA HIS A 45 12.47 -0.54 35.43
C HIS A 45 11.58 -1.57 34.73
N LEU A 46 10.80 -1.13 33.73
CA LEU A 46 10.37 -2.03 32.68
C LEU A 46 11.51 -2.06 31.67
N SER A 47 12.26 -3.15 31.61
CA SER A 47 13.14 -3.42 30.48
C SER A 47 12.26 -3.37 29.23
N GLU A 48 12.48 -2.35 28.41
CA GLU A 48 11.77 -2.19 27.15
C GLU A 48 11.91 -3.50 26.36
N PRO A 49 10.80 -4.13 25.91
CA PRO A 49 10.90 -5.36 25.15
C PRO A 49 11.81 -5.12 23.94
N GLU A 50 12.87 -5.92 23.83
CA GLU A 50 13.91 -5.79 22.81
C GLU A 50 13.37 -5.95 21.36
N SER A 51 12.10 -6.35 21.22
CA SER A 51 11.38 -6.34 19.96
C SER A 51 10.94 -4.92 19.58
N LYS A 52 11.84 -4.13 19.00
CA LYS A 52 11.46 -2.87 18.32
C LYS A 52 10.58 -3.21 17.11
N ILE A 53 9.26 -3.03 17.25
CA ILE A 53 8.30 -3.18 16.16
C ILE A 53 8.61 -2.10 15.12
N VAL A 54 8.97 -2.52 13.91
CA VAL A 54 9.22 -1.59 12.80
C VAL A 54 7.87 -1.19 12.20
N ASP A 55 7.60 0.11 12.20
CA ASP A 55 6.49 0.66 11.42
C ASP A 55 6.92 0.82 9.96
N PHE A 56 6.59 -0.18 9.13
CA PHE A 56 6.94 -0.19 7.71
C PHE A 56 6.29 0.94 6.91
N GLN A 57 5.22 1.57 7.39
CA GLN A 57 4.62 2.71 6.70
C GLN A 57 5.52 3.95 6.75
N GLN A 58 6.41 4.03 7.75
CA GLN A 58 7.31 5.17 7.98
C GLN A 58 8.76 4.90 7.55
N VAL A 59 9.07 3.69 7.08
CA VAL A 59 10.43 3.35 6.63
C VAL A 59 10.79 4.15 5.36
N ASN A 60 11.98 4.76 5.34
CA ASN A 60 12.50 5.44 4.14
C ASN A 60 12.83 4.45 3.03
N CYS A 61 12.59 4.82 1.77
CA CYS A 61 12.81 3.94 0.61
C CYS A 61 14.26 3.49 0.42
N GLU A 62 15.21 4.28 0.91
CA GLU A 62 16.64 3.92 0.93
C GLU A 62 16.91 2.69 1.81
N HIS A 63 16.07 2.44 2.83
CA HIS A 63 16.28 1.40 3.84
C HIS A 63 15.33 0.20 3.67
N ILE A 64 14.25 0.31 2.89
CA ILE A 64 13.26 -0.76 2.79
C ILE A 64 13.86 -2.08 2.31
N TRP A 65 14.89 -2.03 1.48
CA TRP A 65 15.50 -3.23 0.90
C TRP A 65 16.37 -4.02 1.88
N SER A 66 16.94 -3.38 2.91
CA SER A 66 17.85 -4.03 3.86
C SER A 66 17.15 -4.98 4.83
N TYR A 67 15.82 -4.86 4.98
CA TYR A 67 15.04 -5.78 5.80
C TYR A 67 14.88 -7.13 5.08
N VAL A 68 15.44 -8.18 5.68
CA VAL A 68 15.42 -9.57 5.18
C VAL A 68 15.03 -10.57 6.25
N ASP A 69 14.80 -10.09 7.48
CA ASP A 69 14.42 -10.94 8.59
C ASP A 69 13.00 -11.48 8.42
N VAL A 70 12.74 -12.59 9.14
CA VAL A 70 11.46 -13.30 9.09
C VAL A 70 10.27 -12.44 9.50
N THR A 71 10.48 -11.42 10.37
CA THR A 71 9.41 -10.52 10.80
C THR A 71 9.03 -9.56 9.69
N ALA A 72 10.01 -9.02 8.95
CA ALA A 72 9.77 -8.16 7.80
C ALA A 72 9.10 -8.91 6.64
N VAL A 73 9.68 -10.03 6.19
CA VAL A 73 9.17 -10.72 5.00
C VAL A 73 7.79 -11.35 5.21
N ASN A 74 7.39 -11.63 6.46
CA ASN A 74 6.03 -12.09 6.79
C ASN A 74 5.02 -10.96 7.04
N ASN A 75 5.43 -9.68 6.93
CA ASN A 75 4.57 -8.53 7.19
C ASN A 75 4.01 -7.92 5.89
N PRO A 76 2.69 -7.85 5.67
CA PRO A 76 2.11 -7.24 4.47
C PRO A 76 2.50 -5.77 4.26
N LEU A 77 2.66 -5.00 5.34
CA LEU A 77 3.02 -3.57 5.25
C LEU A 77 4.46 -3.37 4.75
N TYR A 78 5.35 -4.32 5.02
CA TYR A 78 6.69 -4.34 4.44
C TYR A 78 6.62 -4.38 2.90
N TRP A 79 5.82 -5.30 2.36
CA TRP A 79 5.69 -5.49 0.93
C TRP A 79 4.96 -4.34 0.24
N LEU A 80 3.92 -3.79 0.87
CA LEU A 80 3.26 -2.59 0.37
C LEU A 80 4.26 -1.44 0.23
N ARG A 81 5.04 -1.19 1.30
CA ARG A 81 6.07 -0.15 1.28
C ARG A 81 7.16 -0.43 0.24
N ALA A 82 7.58 -1.68 0.09
CA ALA A 82 8.59 -2.07 -0.90
C ALA A 82 8.13 -1.81 -2.34
N VAL A 83 6.86 -2.12 -2.66
CA VAL A 83 6.26 -1.82 -3.96
C VAL A 83 6.21 -0.32 -4.20
N ASP A 84 5.72 0.46 -3.25
CA ASP A 84 5.65 1.93 -3.36
C ASP A 84 7.04 2.54 -3.57
N CYS A 85 8.03 2.05 -2.83
CA CYS A 85 9.40 2.54 -2.92
C CYS A 85 10.10 2.15 -4.23
N ALA A 86 9.76 1.01 -4.83
CA ALA A 86 10.36 0.60 -6.09
C ALA A 86 9.97 1.54 -7.24
N VAL A 87 8.73 2.06 -7.24
CA VAL A 87 8.23 3.00 -8.25
C VAL A 87 8.99 4.33 -8.21
N CYS A 88 9.56 4.71 -7.07
CA CYS A 88 10.34 5.94 -6.93
C CYS A 88 11.76 5.85 -7.50
N LEU A 89 12.26 4.65 -7.82
CA LEU A 89 13.62 4.48 -8.36
C LEU A 89 13.68 4.89 -9.84
N SER A 90 14.85 5.35 -10.30
CA SER A 90 15.12 5.42 -11.74
C SER A 90 15.23 4.00 -12.30
N PRO A 91 14.99 3.78 -13.60
CA PRO A 91 15.17 2.45 -14.19
C PRO A 91 16.58 1.87 -13.99
N ALA A 92 17.61 2.72 -14.03
CA ALA A 92 18.99 2.30 -13.79
C ALA A 92 19.20 1.83 -12.34
N ASP A 93 18.70 2.60 -11.37
CA ASP A 93 18.82 2.26 -9.95
C ASP A 93 17.98 1.03 -9.60
N ALA A 94 16.79 0.90 -10.17
CA ALA A 94 15.92 -0.26 -9.98
C ALA A 94 16.62 -1.56 -10.46
N ARG A 95 17.27 -1.52 -11.64
CA ARG A 95 18.06 -2.66 -12.13
C ARG A 95 19.31 -2.91 -11.30
N ALA A 96 19.99 -1.88 -10.83
CA ALA A 96 21.14 -2.04 -9.94
C ALA A 96 20.73 -2.72 -8.62
N GLN A 97 19.64 -2.25 -8.01
CA GLN A 97 19.08 -2.82 -6.79
C GLN A 97 18.55 -4.25 -7.00
N ALA A 98 17.96 -4.56 -8.16
CA ALA A 98 17.47 -5.90 -8.48
C ALA A 98 18.59 -6.96 -8.53
N LYS A 99 19.82 -6.57 -8.91
CA LYS A 99 20.98 -7.47 -8.93
C LYS A 99 21.38 -7.95 -7.52
N CYS A 100 20.99 -7.24 -6.47
CA CYS A 100 21.23 -7.64 -5.09
C CYS A 100 20.33 -8.80 -4.63
N TRP A 101 19.34 -9.20 -5.45
CA TRP A 101 18.33 -10.20 -5.09
C TRP A 101 18.25 -11.29 -6.17
N PRO A 102 19.04 -12.37 -6.08
CA PRO A 102 19.18 -13.36 -7.16
C PRO A 102 17.96 -14.29 -7.35
N GLY A 103 16.89 -14.16 -6.55
CA GLY A 103 15.65 -14.92 -6.73
C GLY A 103 15.70 -16.38 -6.25
N ASP A 104 16.58 -16.64 -5.28
CA ASP A 104 16.83 -17.93 -4.60
C ASP A 104 15.82 -18.27 -3.49
N SER A 105 14.90 -17.35 -3.21
CA SER A 105 13.77 -17.54 -2.32
C SER A 105 12.55 -16.78 -2.84
N TRP A 106 11.35 -17.10 -2.32
CA TRP A 106 10.12 -16.40 -2.71
C TRP A 106 10.24 -14.87 -2.50
N HIS A 107 10.83 -14.45 -1.38
CA HIS A 107 10.99 -13.04 -1.03
C HIS A 107 12.08 -12.36 -1.86
N ALA A 108 13.21 -13.04 -2.14
CA ALA A 108 14.22 -12.51 -3.05
C ALA A 108 13.67 -12.37 -4.48
N ALA A 109 12.90 -13.37 -4.96
CA ALA A 109 12.28 -13.35 -6.27
C ALA A 109 11.24 -12.22 -6.37
N PHE A 110 10.42 -12.02 -5.32
CA PHE A 110 9.44 -10.95 -5.31
C PHE A 110 10.09 -9.56 -5.27
N LYS A 111 11.12 -9.35 -4.43
CA LYS A 111 11.92 -8.10 -4.44
C LYS A 111 12.48 -7.82 -5.83
N GLN A 112 13.11 -8.81 -6.45
CA GLN A 112 13.69 -8.69 -7.79
C GLN A 112 12.62 -8.32 -8.82
N ALA A 113 11.47 -8.99 -8.80
CA ALA A 113 10.37 -8.74 -9.73
C ALA A 113 9.78 -7.34 -9.59
N VAL A 114 9.58 -6.88 -8.35
CA VAL A 114 9.11 -5.52 -8.01
C VAL A 114 10.10 -4.44 -8.48
N LEU A 115 11.40 -4.68 -8.33
CA LEU A 115 12.44 -3.75 -8.80
C LEU A 115 12.54 -3.75 -10.33
N LEU A 116 12.54 -4.92 -10.96
CA LEU A 116 12.64 -5.03 -12.42
C LEU A 116 11.42 -4.46 -13.14
N SER A 117 10.22 -4.51 -12.55
CA SER A 117 9.02 -3.93 -13.18
C SER A 117 9.16 -2.42 -13.45
N ASN A 118 9.99 -1.71 -12.67
CA ASN A 118 10.34 -0.30 -12.89
C ASN A 118 11.67 -0.11 -13.66
N GLY A 119 12.30 -1.20 -14.10
CA GLY A 119 13.63 -1.22 -14.70
C GLY A 119 13.68 -0.98 -16.22
N ASN A 120 12.62 -0.46 -16.85
CA ASN A 120 12.50 -0.38 -18.32
C ASN A 120 12.81 -1.72 -19.00
N ILE A 121 12.02 -2.72 -18.66
CA ILE A 121 12.18 -4.11 -19.09
C ILE A 121 11.40 -4.42 -20.37
N THR A 122 11.84 -5.45 -21.07
CA THR A 122 11.14 -6.07 -22.20
C THR A 122 9.98 -6.98 -21.72
N PRO A 123 9.00 -7.28 -22.58
CA PRO A 123 7.96 -8.28 -22.27
C PRO A 123 8.52 -9.67 -21.92
N LEU A 124 9.63 -10.07 -22.55
CA LEU A 124 10.30 -11.34 -22.25
C LEU A 124 10.86 -11.37 -20.82
N GLU A 125 11.58 -10.32 -20.42
CA GLU A 125 12.08 -10.21 -19.05
C GLU A 125 10.95 -10.18 -18.01
N ARG A 126 9.81 -9.57 -18.37
CA ARG A 126 8.60 -9.60 -17.53
C ARG A 126 8.06 -11.01 -17.37
N HIS A 127 7.98 -11.77 -18.46
CA HIS A 127 7.57 -13.17 -18.40
C HIS A 127 8.51 -13.99 -17.50
N ASP A 128 9.82 -13.81 -17.65
CA ASP A 128 10.84 -14.55 -16.91
C ASP A 128 10.72 -14.40 -15.39
N TYR A 129 10.58 -13.17 -14.86
CA TYR A 129 10.41 -13.00 -13.42
C TYR A 129 9.03 -13.44 -12.93
N LEU A 130 7.98 -13.34 -13.75
CA LEU A 130 6.64 -13.81 -13.37
C LEU A 130 6.62 -15.34 -13.24
N GLN A 131 7.29 -16.03 -14.17
CA GLN A 131 7.47 -17.48 -14.12
C GLN A 131 8.31 -17.90 -12.91
N ARG A 132 9.40 -17.17 -12.60
CA ARG A 132 10.19 -17.41 -11.39
C ARG A 132 9.37 -17.19 -10.12
N LEU A 133 8.51 -16.18 -10.08
CA LEU A 133 7.66 -15.93 -8.92
C LEU A 133 6.60 -17.02 -8.75
N ASP A 134 6.06 -17.57 -9.86
CA ASP A 134 5.11 -18.69 -9.84
C ASP A 134 5.68 -19.97 -9.22
N SER A 135 6.97 -20.25 -9.42
CA SER A 135 7.61 -21.44 -8.85
C SER A 135 7.62 -21.44 -7.32
N TYR A 136 7.39 -20.29 -6.68
CA TYR A 136 7.32 -20.11 -5.23
C TYR A 136 5.88 -19.93 -4.70
N SER A 137 4.86 -20.21 -5.50
CA SER A 137 3.44 -19.99 -5.15
C SER A 137 2.93 -20.75 -3.92
N TYR A 138 3.68 -21.74 -3.42
CA TYR A 138 3.38 -22.47 -2.19
C TYR A 138 4.24 -22.06 -1.00
N ASP A 139 5.30 -21.29 -1.23
CA ASP A 139 6.28 -20.87 -0.21
C ASP A 139 5.94 -19.50 0.40
N ASP A 140 5.02 -18.77 -0.23
CA ASP A 140 4.59 -17.45 0.22
C ASP A 140 3.73 -17.52 1.50
N PRO A 141 3.92 -16.62 2.48
CA PRO A 141 3.08 -16.58 3.65
C PRO A 141 1.64 -16.21 3.26
N SER A 142 0.66 -16.87 3.85
CA SER A 142 -0.77 -16.63 3.56
C SER A 142 -1.20 -15.17 3.74
N ALA A 143 -0.56 -14.45 4.66
CA ALA A 143 -0.80 -13.02 4.89
C ALA A 143 -0.36 -12.12 3.71
N ILE A 144 0.64 -12.55 2.93
CA ILE A 144 1.20 -11.78 1.81
C ILE A 144 0.48 -12.10 0.49
N ARG A 145 -0.07 -13.31 0.37
CA ARG A 145 -0.66 -13.83 -0.87
C ARG A 145 -1.63 -12.87 -1.57
N PRO A 146 -2.58 -12.20 -0.90
CA PRO A 146 -3.49 -11.28 -1.59
C PRO A 146 -2.77 -10.12 -2.28
N LEU A 147 -1.73 -9.58 -1.63
CA LEU A 147 -0.92 -8.48 -2.19
C LEU A 147 -0.10 -8.96 -3.38
N LEU A 148 0.52 -10.13 -3.27
CA LEU A 148 1.30 -10.74 -4.35
C LEU A 148 0.42 -11.06 -5.56
N MET A 149 -0.78 -11.63 -5.35
CA MET A 149 -1.74 -11.91 -6.41
C MET A 149 -2.15 -10.64 -7.15
N LEU A 150 -2.53 -9.58 -6.43
CA LEU A 150 -2.91 -8.29 -7.02
C LEU A 150 -1.76 -7.68 -7.83
N TRP A 151 -0.54 -7.70 -7.27
CA TRP A 151 0.63 -7.17 -7.97
C TRP A 151 0.91 -7.95 -9.26
N ARG A 152 0.83 -9.30 -9.22
CA ARG A 152 1.05 -10.16 -10.39
C ARG A 152 -0.01 -9.97 -11.47
N GLU A 153 -1.28 -9.82 -11.11
CA GLU A 153 -2.35 -9.50 -12.06
C GLU A 153 -2.05 -8.20 -12.82
N GLY A 154 -1.62 -7.16 -12.09
CA GLY A 154 -1.18 -5.90 -12.68
C GLY A 154 -0.05 -6.09 -13.69
N GLN A 155 0.97 -6.90 -13.35
CA GLN A 155 2.06 -7.21 -14.29
C GLN A 155 1.60 -8.04 -15.50
N GLY A 156 0.71 -9.01 -15.30
CA GLY A 156 0.13 -9.81 -16.38
C GLY A 156 -0.65 -8.96 -17.38
N SER A 157 -1.38 -7.96 -16.90
CA SER A 157 -2.12 -7.04 -17.77
C SER A 157 -1.20 -6.29 -18.75
N LEU A 158 0.04 -5.96 -18.34
CA LEU A 158 1.01 -5.28 -19.18
C LEU A 158 1.59 -6.17 -20.29
N LEU A 159 1.51 -7.50 -20.16
CA LEU A 159 1.89 -8.42 -21.23
C LEU A 159 0.84 -8.48 -22.34
N HIS A 160 -0.43 -8.20 -22.03
CA HIS A 160 -1.50 -8.17 -23.03
C HIS A 160 -1.48 -6.89 -23.88
N LEU A 161 -0.72 -5.87 -23.45
CA LEU A 161 -0.62 -4.57 -24.11
C LEU A 161 0.65 -4.41 -24.95
N SER A 162 1.57 -5.38 -24.90
CA SER A 162 2.84 -5.40 -25.62
C SER A 162 2.76 -6.23 -26.89
#